data_AF-A0A835WY73-F1
#
_entry.id   AF-A0A835WY73-F1
#
_cell.length_a   1.000
_cell.length_b   1.000
_cell.length_c   1.000
_cell.angle_alpha   90.00
_cell.angle_beta   90.00
_cell.angle_gamma   90.00
#
_symmetry.space_group_name_H-M   'P 1'
#
loop_
_entity.id
_entity.type
_entity.pdbx_description
1 polymer ?
#
loop_
_entity_poly.entity_id
_entity_poly.type
_entity_poly.pdbx_seq_one_letter_code
_entity_poly.pdbx_strand_id
1 'polypeptide(L)'
;MMMVGTLLWKNSVETTLPDCPECIARKKKAIIAQNAASGESEVPVIETPVEGEFPMKFDPSTKHFICKKCGLYATREQVSDIRDRLNQREFTREDRQYDYLDWWQKSKKDKQQS
;
A
#
# COMPACT_ATOMS: atom_id res chain seq x y z
N MET A 1 -36.33 19.67 -37.03
CA MET A 1 -36.80 19.06 -35.76
C MET A 1 -36.24 17.64 -35.73
N MET A 2 -35.45 17.15 -34.78
CA MET A 2 -35.05 17.61 -33.45
C MET A 2 -33.63 17.13 -33.16
N MET A 3 -32.82 17.96 -32.50
CA MET A 3 -31.64 17.52 -31.77
C MET A 3 -32.11 16.64 -30.60
N VAL A 4 -31.57 15.44 -30.48
CA VAL A 4 -31.67 14.67 -29.22
C VAL A 4 -30.28 14.17 -28.88
N GLY A 5 -29.54 15.02 -28.16
CA GLY A 5 -28.35 14.58 -27.44
C GLY A 5 -28.75 13.74 -26.24
N THR A 6 -27.95 12.73 -25.92
CA THR A 6 -27.94 12.12 -24.59
C THR A 6 -26.51 11.73 -24.22
N LEU A 7 -25.81 12.72 -23.65
CA LEU A 7 -24.83 12.65 -22.57
C LEU A 7 -24.36 11.24 -22.14
N LEU A 8 -23.48 10.60 -22.93
CA LEU A 8 -22.78 9.36 -22.56
C LEU A 8 -21.48 9.60 -21.76
N TRP A 9 -21.37 10.69 -21.00
CA TRP A 9 -20.14 11.02 -20.24
C TRP A 9 -20.32 11.04 -18.72
N LYS A 10 -21.52 10.82 -18.18
CA LYS A 10 -21.77 11.00 -16.74
C LYS A 10 -21.27 9.87 -15.83
N ASN A 11 -20.82 8.73 -16.36
CA ASN A 11 -20.55 7.55 -15.53
C ASN A 11 -19.07 7.11 -15.50
N SER A 12 -18.12 7.94 -15.91
CA SER A 12 -16.68 7.60 -15.82
C SER A 12 -16.05 7.85 -14.45
N VAL A 13 -16.83 8.18 -13.41
CA VAL A 13 -16.35 8.30 -12.04
C VAL A 13 -16.69 7.03 -11.24
N GLU A 14 -16.56 5.86 -11.84
CA GLU A 14 -16.03 4.71 -11.09
C GLU A 14 -14.51 4.88 -10.99
N THR A 15 -14.09 5.97 -10.35
CA THR A 15 -12.78 6.00 -9.69
C THR A 15 -12.74 4.78 -8.78
N THR A 16 -11.89 3.82 -9.12
CA THR A 16 -11.63 2.61 -8.33
C THR A 16 -11.66 2.96 -6.84
N LEU A 17 -12.69 2.47 -6.16
CA LEU A 17 -12.90 2.78 -4.75
C LEU A 17 -11.66 2.28 -3.99
N PRO A 18 -10.96 3.14 -3.24
CA PRO A 18 -9.75 2.72 -2.56
C PRO A 18 -10.09 1.61 -1.56
N ASP A 19 -9.27 0.56 -1.55
CA ASP A 19 -9.37 -0.47 -0.52
C ASP A 19 -8.94 0.08 0.85
N CYS A 20 -9.56 -0.48 1.89
CA CYS A 20 -9.31 -0.09 3.27
C CYS A 20 -7.88 -0.47 3.72
N PRO A 21 -7.05 0.50 4.11
CA PRO A 21 -5.65 0.23 4.47
C PRO A 21 -5.51 -0.63 5.73
N GLU A 22 -6.39 -0.45 6.72
CA GLU A 22 -6.43 -1.25 7.94
C GLU A 22 -6.80 -2.72 7.69
N CYS A 23 -7.81 -2.95 6.83
CA CYS A 23 -8.25 -4.32 6.53
C CYS A 23 -7.19 -5.08 5.71
N ILE A 24 -6.56 -4.40 4.76
CA ILE A 24 -5.44 -4.95 3.99
C ILE A 24 -4.27 -5.28 4.92
N ALA A 25 -3.86 -4.35 5.79
CA ALA A 25 -2.73 -4.57 6.69
C ALA A 25 -2.98 -5.77 7.63
N ARG A 26 -4.20 -5.92 8.16
CA ARG A 26 -4.58 -7.08 8.98
C ARG A 26 -4.47 -8.39 8.19
N LYS A 27 -4.97 -8.43 6.95
CA LYS A 27 -4.87 -9.63 6.09
C LYS A 27 -3.42 -9.97 5.77
N LYS A 28 -2.60 -8.97 5.40
CA LYS A 28 -1.16 -9.14 5.16
C LYS A 28 -0.44 -9.71 6.38
N LYS A 29 -0.68 -9.15 7.58
CA LYS A 29 -0.09 -9.66 8.83
C LYS A 29 -0.50 -11.11 9.13
N ALA A 30 -1.76 -11.46 8.89
CA ALA A 30 -2.24 -12.83 9.09
C ALA A 30 -1.56 -13.83 8.14
N ILE A 31 -1.39 -13.46 6.87
CA ILE A 31 -0.67 -14.29 5.88
C ILE A 31 0.79 -14.47 6.30
N ILE A 32 1.48 -13.38 6.66
CA ILE A 32 2.87 -13.43 7.12
C ILE A 32 3.01 -14.36 8.34
N ALA A 33 2.10 -14.27 9.31
CA ALA A 33 2.12 -15.13 10.49
C ALA A 33 1.90 -16.61 10.17
N GLN A 34 1.01 -16.92 9.21
CA GLN A 34 0.79 -18.30 8.77
C GLN A 34 2.03 -18.88 8.06
N ASN A 35 2.66 -18.09 7.18
CA ASN A 35 3.87 -18.51 6.47
C ASN A 35 5.08 -18.67 7.41
N ALA A 36 5.19 -17.80 8.41
CA ALA A 36 6.21 -17.95 9.47
C ALA A 36 6.02 -19.26 10.28
N ALA A 37 4.79 -19.76 10.39
CA ALA A 37 4.49 -21.02 11.05
C ALA A 37 4.73 -22.26 10.14
N SER A 38 4.63 -22.13 8.82
CA SER A 38 4.85 -23.24 7.88
C SER A 38 6.33 -23.45 7.50
N GLY A 39 7.23 -22.52 7.84
CA GLY A 39 8.68 -22.68 7.67
C GLY A 39 9.17 -22.53 6.23
N GLU A 40 8.34 -21.96 5.35
CA GLU A 40 8.64 -21.75 3.94
C GLU A 40 9.41 -20.44 3.76
N SER A 41 10.69 -20.54 3.41
CA SER A 41 11.63 -19.41 3.26
C SER A 41 11.47 -18.60 1.97
N GLU A 42 10.52 -18.96 1.12
CA GLU A 42 10.27 -18.26 -0.14
C GLU A 42 9.31 -17.11 0.09
N VAL A 43 9.83 -15.88 0.05
CA VAL A 43 9.04 -14.65 0.11
C VAL A 43 8.09 -14.65 -1.09
N PRO A 44 6.77 -14.83 -0.91
CA PRO A 44 5.87 -14.71 -2.03
C PRO A 44 5.87 -13.24 -2.43
N VAL A 45 6.07 -12.98 -3.73
CA VAL A 45 5.60 -11.73 -4.34
C VAL A 45 4.17 -11.59 -3.84
N ILE A 46 3.94 -10.60 -2.96
CA ILE A 46 2.64 -10.38 -2.34
C ILE A 46 1.67 -10.30 -3.50
N GLU A 47 0.85 -11.34 -3.71
CA GLU A 47 -0.30 -11.22 -4.57
C GLU A 47 -1.09 -10.09 -3.94
N THR A 48 -1.04 -8.93 -4.60
CA THR A 48 -1.76 -7.75 -4.17
C THR A 48 -3.18 -8.22 -3.88
N PRO A 49 -3.70 -8.00 -2.65
CA PRO A 49 -5.05 -8.40 -2.31
C PRO A 49 -5.97 -8.02 -3.46
N VAL A 50 -6.72 -9.01 -3.97
CA VAL A 50 -7.55 -8.88 -5.17
C VAL A 50 -8.31 -7.55 -5.09
N GLU A 51 -8.19 -6.71 -6.12
CA GLU A 51 -8.84 -5.40 -6.15
C GLU A 51 -10.31 -5.57 -5.77
N GLY A 52 -10.75 -4.88 -4.71
CA GLY A 52 -12.15 -4.91 -4.27
C GLY A 52 -12.51 -5.90 -3.16
N GLU A 53 -11.56 -6.53 -2.45
CA GLU A 53 -11.88 -7.32 -1.25
C GLU A 53 -12.39 -6.48 -0.08
N PHE A 54 -11.94 -5.23 0.06
CA PHE A 54 -12.33 -4.34 1.17
C PHE A 54 -12.71 -2.95 0.68
N PRO A 55 -13.80 -2.83 -0.10
CA PRO A 55 -14.20 -1.56 -0.69
C PRO A 55 -14.61 -0.56 0.40
N MET A 56 -14.05 0.65 0.36
CA MET A 56 -14.48 1.76 1.20
C MET A 56 -15.59 2.54 0.51
N LYS A 57 -16.66 2.89 1.23
CA LYS A 57 -17.71 3.77 0.70
C LYS A 57 -17.25 5.22 0.76
N PHE A 58 -17.45 5.96 -0.33
CA PHE A 58 -17.28 7.42 -0.32
C PHE A 58 -18.58 8.09 0.08
N ASP A 59 -18.53 8.99 1.06
CA ASP A 59 -19.61 9.90 1.40
C ASP A 59 -19.40 11.25 0.70
N PRO A 60 -20.22 11.62 -0.29
CA PRO A 60 -20.05 12.87 -1.02
C PRO A 60 -20.36 14.12 -0.19
N SER A 61 -21.14 14.00 0.90
CA SER A 61 -21.49 15.15 1.76
C SER A 61 -20.27 15.61 2.55
N THR A 62 -19.57 14.65 3.16
CA THR A 62 -18.43 14.92 4.02
C THR A 62 -17.09 14.78 3.29
N LYS A 63 -17.07 14.21 2.09
CA LYS A 63 -15.86 13.82 1.32
C LYS A 63 -14.97 12.80 2.06
N HIS A 64 -15.56 11.98 2.93
CA HIS A 64 -14.85 10.95 3.67
C HIS A 64 -15.04 9.57 3.04
N PHE A 65 -14.06 8.70 3.25
CA PHE A 65 -14.14 7.28 2.99
C PHE A 65 -14.46 6.53 4.28
N ILE A 66 -15.40 5.59 4.19
CA ILE A 66 -15.92 4.81 5.30
C ILE A 66 -15.74 3.32 5.01
N CYS A 67 -14.98 2.62 5.84
CA CYS A 67 -14.91 1.16 5.77
C CYS A 67 -15.98 0.52 6.67
N LYS A 68 -16.88 -0.28 6.10
CA LYS A 68 -17.91 -1.01 6.86
C LYS A 68 -17.35 -2.12 7.76
N LYS A 69 -16.18 -2.66 7.45
CA LYS A 69 -15.60 -3.81 8.16
C LYS A 69 -14.90 -3.41 9.45
N CYS A 70 -14.07 -2.37 9.40
CA CYS A 70 -13.30 -1.90 10.55
C CYS A 70 -13.79 -0.56 11.14
N GLY A 71 -14.74 0.11 10.49
CA GLY A 71 -15.25 1.41 10.94
C GLY A 71 -14.33 2.59 10.65
N LEU A 72 -13.29 2.42 9.83
CA LEU A 72 -12.38 3.51 9.47
C LEU A 72 -13.15 4.64 8.76
N TYR A 73 -13.04 5.87 9.28
CA TYR A 73 -13.64 7.08 8.75
C TYR A 73 -12.54 8.11 8.53
N ALA A 74 -12.18 8.38 7.27
CA ALA A 74 -11.01 9.20 6.94
C ALA A 74 -11.16 9.90 5.59
N THR A 75 -10.55 11.07 5.42
CA THR A 75 -10.44 11.74 4.12
C THR A 75 -9.47 11.02 3.18
N ARG A 76 -9.45 11.39 1.90
CA ARG A 76 -8.51 10.80 0.92
C ARG A 76 -7.04 10.90 1.35
N GLU A 77 -6.66 12.07 1.87
CA GLU A 77 -5.30 12.36 2.32
C GLU A 77 -4.94 11.52 3.55
N GLN A 78 -5.83 11.49 4.54
CA GLN A 78 -5.66 10.66 5.74
C GLN A 78 -5.53 9.17 5.40
N VAL A 79 -6.28 8.67 4.39
CA VAL A 79 -6.15 7.29 3.93
C VAL A 79 -4.75 7.02 3.35
N SER A 80 -4.14 7.99 2.67
CA SER A 80 -2.74 7.87 2.19
C SER A 80 -1.77 7.83 3.37
N ASP A 81 -1.89 8.76 4.31
CA ASP A 81 -1.02 8.80 5.49
C ASP A 81 -1.08 7.51 6.32
N ILE A 82 -2.28 6.93 6.45
CA ILE A 82 -2.48 5.66 7.15
C ILE A 82 -1.77 4.51 6.40
N ARG A 83 -1.82 4.49 5.06
CA ARG A 83 -1.10 3.48 4.27
C ARG A 83 0.40 3.58 4.49
N ASP A 84 0.93 4.79 4.46
CA ASP A 84 2.36 5.00 4.63
C ASP A 84 2.81 4.56 6.02
N ARG A 85 2.06 4.91 7.07
CA ARG A 85 2.32 4.44 8.44
C ARG A 85 2.22 2.92 8.58
N LEU A 86 1.24 2.27 7.96
CA LEU A 86 1.08 0.81 8.03
C LEU A 86 2.14 0.04 7.23
N ASN A 87 2.70 0.67 6.19
CA ASN A 87 3.77 0.11 5.37
C ASN A 87 5.17 0.37 5.93
N GLN A 88 5.33 1.28 6.91
CA GLN A 88 6.59 1.47 7.61
C GLN A 88 6.97 0.17 8.31
N ARG A 89 7.96 -0.52 7.73
CA ARG A 89 8.67 -1.61 8.39
C ARG A 89 9.53 -1.00 9.49
N GLU A 90 9.61 -1.65 10.65
CA GLU A 90 10.64 -1.31 11.63
C GLU A 90 11.98 -1.49 10.92
N PHE A 91 12.72 -0.39 10.74
CA PHE A 91 14.08 -0.45 10.19
C PHE A 91 14.92 -1.32 11.12
N THR A 92 15.12 -2.57 10.73
CA THR A 92 15.95 -3.49 11.50
C THR A 92 17.40 -3.04 11.41
N ARG A 93 18.21 -3.37 12.41
CA ARG A 93 19.60 -2.94 12.48
C ARG A 93 20.42 -3.53 11.33
N GLU A 94 19.97 -4.68 10.83
CA GLU A 94 20.49 -5.49 9.72
C GLU A 94 20.24 -4.82 8.36
N ASP A 95 19.14 -4.09 8.17
CA ASP A 95 18.85 -3.34 6.93
C ASP A 95 19.84 -2.18 6.71
N ARG A 96 20.50 -1.68 7.77
CA ARG A 96 21.57 -0.68 7.66
C ARG A 96 22.92 -1.28 7.22
N GLN A 97 23.05 -2.60 7.21
CA GLN A 97 24.35 -3.26 7.29
C GLN A 97 24.98 -3.55 5.91
N TYR A 98 24.25 -3.37 4.82
CA TYR A 98 24.74 -3.56 3.46
C TYR A 98 24.80 -2.25 2.68
N ASP A 99 25.54 -1.28 3.22
CA ASP A 99 25.85 -0.06 2.48
C ASP A 99 26.92 -0.39 1.42
N TYR A 100 26.43 -0.86 0.27
CA TYR A 100 27.26 -1.22 -0.89
C TYR A 100 28.16 -0.05 -1.36
N LEU A 101 27.80 1.18 -1.02
CA LEU A 101 28.60 2.36 -1.34
C LEU A 101 29.82 2.50 -0.42
N ASP A 102 29.72 2.10 0.86
CA ASP A 102 30.79 2.27 1.84
C ASP A 102 31.99 1.36 1.56
N TRP A 103 31.74 0.09 1.17
CA TRP A 103 32.83 -0.83 0.78
C TRP A 103 33.50 -0.40 -0.53
N TRP A 104 32.71 0.09 -1.50
CA TRP A 104 33.23 0.50 -2.79
C TRP A 104 34.10 1.76 -2.67
N GLN A 105 33.67 2.73 -1.85
CA GLN A 105 34.45 3.93 -1.58
C GLN A 105 35.72 3.65 -0.77
N LYS A 106 35.68 2.74 0.22
CA LYS A 106 36.88 2.25 0.91
C LYS A 106 37.86 1.59 -0.05
N SER A 107 37.37 0.68 -0.91
CA SER A 107 38.21 0.01 -1.92
C SER A 107 38.87 0.99 -2.91
N LYS A 108 38.22 2.11 -3.24
CA LYS A 108 38.82 3.17 -4.08
C LYS A 108 39.83 4.05 -3.34
N LYS A 109 39.67 4.27 -2.04
CA LYS A 109 40.64 5.01 -1.21
C LYS A 109 41.92 4.20 -0.97
N ASP A 110 41.79 2.91 -0.68
CA ASP A 110 42.93 2.04 -0.41
C ASP A 110 43.85 1.88 -1.64
N LYS A 111 43.30 1.96 -2.87
CA LYS A 111 44.07 1.93 -4.12
C LYS A 111 44.84 3.22 -4.45
N GLN A 112 44.51 4.35 -3.82
CA GLN A 112 45.20 5.62 -4.06
C GLN A 112 46.36 5.86 -3.07
N GLN A 113 46.47 5.03 -2.03
CA GLN A 113 47.54 5.12 -1.02
C GLN A 113 48.65 4.07 -1.21
N SER A 114 48.69 3.36 -2.35
CA SER A 114 49.75 2.42 -2.72
C SER A 114 50.58 2.91 -3.90
#